data_AF-W4Q032-F1
#
_entry.id   AF-W4Q032-F1
#
_cell.length_a   1.000
_cell.length_b   1.000
_cell.length_c   1.000
_cell.angle_alpha   90.00
_cell.angle_beta   90.00
_cell.angle_gamma   90.00
#
_symmetry.space_group_name_H-M   'P 1'
#
loop_
_entity.id
_entity.type
_entity.pdbx_description
1 polymer ?
#
loop_
_entity_poly.entity_id
_entity_poly.type
_entity_poly.pdbx_seq_one_letter_code
_entity_poly.pdbx_strand_id
1 'polypeptide(L)' 'MTTTYPDKNGRFGDFGGKYVPETLMNAIEELEAALEEVSHDDAFALEYMTHLQEYAGSLRLFLMLRM' A
#
# COMPACT_ATOMS: atom_id res chain seq x y z
N MET A 1 -14.32 -12.98 16.11
CA MET A 1 -14.36 -12.79 14.65
C MET A 1 -13.43 -11.63 14.34
N THR A 2 -12.21 -11.87 13.87
CA THR A 2 -11.29 -10.81 13.44
C THR A 2 -11.69 -10.36 12.03
N THR A 3 -12.23 -9.16 11.92
CA THR A 3 -12.63 -8.56 10.64
C THR A 3 -11.38 -8.05 9.92
N THR A 4 -11.01 -8.68 8.81
CA THR A 4 -9.90 -8.23 7.95
C THR A 4 -10.42 -7.12 7.03
N TYR A 5 -9.68 -6.01 6.99
CA TYR A 5 -9.96 -4.88 6.12
C TYR A 5 -8.72 -4.53 5.29
N PRO A 6 -8.89 -3.91 4.10
CA PRO A 6 -10.16 -3.70 3.41
C PRO A 6 -10.80 -5.02 2.94
N ASP A 7 -12.11 -5.00 2.68
CA ASP A 7 -12.78 -6.12 2.01
C ASP A 7 -12.34 -6.23 0.53
N LYS A 8 -12.78 -7.29 -0.16
CA LYS A 8 -12.45 -7.51 -1.58
C LYS A 8 -12.86 -6.38 -2.54
N ASN A 9 -13.73 -5.48 -2.09
CA ASN A 9 -14.19 -4.33 -2.87
C ASN A 9 -13.45 -3.05 -2.47
N GLY A 10 -12.41 -3.13 -1.63
CA GLY A 10 -11.68 -1.98 -1.13
C GLY A 10 -12.42 -1.19 -0.05
N ARG A 11 -13.40 -1.80 0.64
CA ARG A 11 -14.19 -1.13 1.67
C ARG A 11 -13.70 -1.41 3.09
N PHE A 12 -13.75 -0.37 3.90
CA PHE A 12 -13.54 -0.37 5.35
C PHE A 12 -14.90 -0.15 6.04
N GLY A 13 -15.68 -1.22 6.13
CA GLY A 13 -17.08 -1.13 6.58
C GLY A 13 -17.91 -0.33 5.58
N ASP A 14 -18.49 0.78 6.03
CA ASP A 14 -19.33 1.64 5.18
C ASP A 14 -18.52 2.60 4.28
N PHE A 15 -17.21 2.69 4.47
CA PHE A 15 -16.34 3.65 3.78
C PHE A 15 -15.42 2.98 2.76
N GLY A 16 -14.95 3.73 1.77
CA GLY A 16 -14.03 3.24 0.73
C GLY A 16 -14.74 2.68 -0.50
N GLY A 17 -14.08 1.76 -1.20
CA GLY A 17 -14.49 1.30 -2.52
C GLY A 17 -14.04 2.23 -3.66
N LYS A 18 -14.27 1.76 -4.90
CA LYS A 18 -13.82 2.44 -6.12
C LYS A 18 -15.00 3.13 -6.80
N TYR A 19 -15.07 4.45 -6.68
CA TYR A 19 -16.07 5.29 -7.36
C TYR A 19 -15.39 6.11 -8.46
N VAL A 20 -14.95 5.40 -9.50
CA VAL A 20 -14.14 5.95 -10.58
C VAL A 20 -14.82 5.72 -11.93
N PRO A 21 -14.62 6.61 -12.91
CA PRO A 21 -15.06 6.39 -14.29
C PRO A 21 -14.49 5.08 -14.86
N GLU A 22 -15.27 4.41 -15.71
CA GLU A 22 -14.85 3.17 -16.40
C GLU A 22 -13.52 3.34 -17.13
N THR A 23 -13.26 4.53 -17.69
CA THR A 23 -12.01 4.86 -18.38
C THR A 23 -10.77 4.78 -17.50
N LEU A 24 -10.92 4.86 -16.17
CA LEU A 24 -9.83 4.76 -15.20
C LEU A 24 -9.73 3.36 -14.57
N MET A 25 -10.68 2.46 -14.83
CA MET A 25 -10.70 1.15 -14.18
C MET A 25 -9.46 0.35 -14.53
N ASN A 26 -9.10 0.28 -15.81
CA ASN A 26 -7.91 -0.46 -16.27
C ASN A 26 -6.61 0.06 -15.65
N ALA A 27 -6.45 1.39 -15.55
CA ALA A 27 -5.24 1.99 -14.96
C ALA A 27 -5.13 1.70 -13.46
N ILE A 28 -6.28 1.61 -12.76
CA ILE A 28 -6.31 1.28 -11.33
C ILE A 28 -6.02 -0.20 -11.13
N GLU A 29 -6.54 -1.09 -11.96
CA GLU A 29 -6.25 -2.52 -11.90
C GLU A 29 -4.76 -2.79 -12.17
N GLU A 30 -4.16 -2.12 -13.14
CA GLU A 30 -2.72 -2.20 -13.42
C GLU A 30 -1.89 -1.71 -12.24
N LEU A 31 -2.27 -0.59 -11.62
CA LEU A 31 -1.61 -0.06 -10.44
C LEU A 31 -1.71 -1.01 -9.23
N GLU A 32 -2.87 -1.62 -9.02
CA GLU A 32 -3.08 -2.58 -7.93
C GLU A 32 -2.25 -3.83 -8.13
N ALA A 33 -2.21 -4.37 -9.34
CA ALA A 33 -1.39 -5.54 -9.66
C ALA A 33 0.10 -5.25 -9.45
N ALA A 34 0.59 -4.11 -9.95
CA ALA A 34 1.98 -3.71 -9.75
C ALA A 34 2.30 -3.47 -8.27
N LEU A 35 1.39 -2.84 -7.52
CA LEU A 35 1.54 -2.63 -6.08
C LEU A 35 1.59 -3.97 -5.33
N GLU A 36 0.72 -4.92 -5.67
CA GLU A 36 0.70 -6.23 -5.05
C GLU A 36 2.00 -6.99 -5.32
N GLU A 37 2.51 -6.95 -6.54
CA GLU A 37 3.81 -7.53 -6.91
C GLU A 37 4.96 -6.95 -6.07
N VAL A 38 5.11 -5.62 -6.05
CA VAL A 38 6.23 -4.98 -5.34
C VAL A 38 6.07 -5.01 -3.81
N SER A 39 4.84 -5.13 -3.30
CA SER A 39 4.59 -5.20 -1.85
C SER A 39 5.13 -6.47 -1.20
N HIS A 40 5.35 -7.53 -1.99
CA HIS A 40 5.95 -8.78 -1.55
C HIS A 40 7.46 -8.87 -1.82
N ASP A 41 8.05 -7.83 -2.44
CA ASP A 41 9.48 -7.76 -2.71
C ASP A 41 10.23 -7.07 -1.56
N ASP A 42 11.01 -7.87 -0.83
CA ASP A 42 11.85 -7.39 0.26
C ASP A 42 12.93 -6.40 -0.20
N ALA A 43 13.42 -6.51 -1.44
CA ALA A 43 14.41 -5.59 -1.99
C ALA A 43 13.79 -4.22 -2.24
N PHE A 44 12.58 -4.18 -2.80
CA PHE A 44 11.81 -2.95 -2.99
C PHE A 44 11.49 -2.29 -1.65
N ALA A 45 11.06 -3.06 -0.65
CA ALA A 45 10.80 -2.55 0.69
C ALA A 45 12.06 -1.91 1.32
N LEU A 46 13.22 -2.56 1.18
CA LEU A 46 14.48 -2.04 1.70
C LEU A 46 14.91 -0.74 1.01
N GLU A 47 14.80 -0.68 -0.32
CA GLU A 47 15.10 0.52 -1.09
C GLU A 47 14.15 1.67 -0.71
N TYR A 48 12.85 1.41 -0.62
CA TYR A 48 11.86 2.39 -0.21
C TYR A 48 12.13 2.96 1.19
N MET A 49 12.49 2.10 2.15
CA MET A 49 12.87 2.54 3.50
C MET A 49 14.15 3.38 3.51
N THR A 50 15.13 3.02 2.67
CA THR A 50 16.39 3.76 2.51
C THR A 50 16.12 5.16 1.94
N HIS A 51 15.31 5.26 0.88
CA HIS A 51 14.92 6.56 0.31
C HIS A 51 14.11 7.41 1.29
N LEU A 52 13.22 6.80 2.08
CA LEU A 52 12.50 7.50 3.16
C LEU A 52 13.45 8.06 4.23
N GLN A 53 14.51 7.34 4.56
CA GLN A 53 15.53 7.80 5.50
C GLN A 53 16.34 8.97 4.96
N GLU A 54 16.86 8.82 3.76
CA GLU A 54 17.79 9.76 3.16
C GLU A 54 17.10 11.04 2.70
N TYR A 55 15.87 10.92 2.18
CA TYR A 55 15.18 12.02 1.53
C TYR A 55 14.08 12.67 2.40
N ALA A 56 13.27 11.86 3.08
CA ALA A 56 12.15 12.37 3.88
C ALA A 56 12.52 12.62 5.36
N GLY A 57 13.70 12.16 5.82
CA GLY A 57 14.23 12.38 7.17
C GLY A 57 13.43 11.74 8.30
N SER A 58 12.40 10.95 7.99
CA SER A 58 11.35 10.54 8.94
C SER A 58 11.39 9.03 9.19
N LEU A 59 12.51 8.52 9.70
CA LEU A 59 12.63 7.10 10.04
C LEU A 59 13.45 6.85 11.30
N ARG A 60 13.17 7.58 12.39
CA ARG A 60 13.69 7.18 13.71
C ARG A 60 12.68 6.41 14.56
N LEU A 61 11.38 6.61 14.36
CA LEU A 61 10.34 5.96 15.18
C LEU A 61 9.85 4.62 14.59
N PHE A 62 9.80 4.49 13.26
CA PHE A 62 9.25 3.30 12.60
C PHE A 62 10.17 2.07 12.71
N LEU A 63 11.49 2.26 12.64
CA LEU A 63 12.47 1.20 12.88
C LEU A 63 12.45 0.66 14.31
N MET A 64 12.12 1.52 15.28
CA MET A 64 12.12 1.15 16.70
C MET A 64 10.91 0.28 17.10
N LEU A 65 9.88 0.19 16.25
CA LEU A 65 8.67 -0.62 16.49
C LEU A 65 8.68 -1.98 15.77
N ARG A 66 9.71 -2.28 14.96
CA ARG A 66 9.87 -3.56 14.25
C ARG A 66 11.08 -4.40 14.68
N MET A 67 11.84 -3.94 15.68
CA MET A 67 12.86 -4.73 16.40
C MET A 67 12.30 -5.21 17.74
#